data_AF-A0A3D1FWF1-F1
#
_entry.id   AF-A0A3D1FWF1-F1
#
_cell.length_a   1.000
_cell.length_b   1.000
_cell.length_c   1.000
_cell.angle_alpha   90.00
_cell.angle_beta   90.00
_cell.angle_gamma   90.00
#
_symmetry.space_group_name_H-M   'P 1'
#
loop_
_entity.id
_entity.type
_entity.pdbx_description
1 polymer ?
#
loop_
_entity_poly.entity_id
_entity_poly.type
_entity_poly.pdbx_seq_one_letter_code
_entity_poly.pdbx_strand_id
1 'polypeptide(L)'
;LTGDGAAAARYIEARLTKFALHVAYSPKVTQWQLSYDGRANEPLHLPMKFPMLLAMGVEGIAVGLSTKILPHNFIELIDASIKELEGKPFKLYPDFPTGGTADFTNYNNGERGSRVRVRAKISQLDKNTLVITEIPFTTNTQSLIDSVLKANDKGKIKIKKIEDNTAEHVEILIHLPSGISPDKTIDALYAFTNCEVSIAPLACSIHEDTPLFIGVKDVLKRSTETTKGVLKAELEVRLSELREQWHFASLERIFIEEKIYR
;
A
#
# COMPACT_ATOMS: atom_id res chain seq x y z
N LEU A 1 5.91 11.37 7.86
CA LEU A 1 7.37 11.25 7.98
C LEU A 1 7.84 11.65 9.38
N THR A 2 7.46 12.82 9.88
CA THR A 2 7.85 13.30 11.22
C THR A 2 7.22 12.52 12.37
N GLY A 3 5.95 12.12 12.19
CA GLY A 3 5.14 11.48 13.24
C GLY A 3 4.06 12.40 13.79
N ASP A 4 4.02 13.65 13.33
CA ASP A 4 2.98 14.61 13.70
C ASP A 4 1.61 14.16 13.20
N GLY A 5 0.60 14.33 14.06
CA GLY A 5 -0.78 14.08 13.70
C GLY A 5 -1.31 15.10 12.68
N ALA A 6 -2.33 14.70 11.93
CA ALA A 6 -3.08 15.64 11.11
C ALA A 6 -3.79 16.69 11.99
N ALA A 7 -4.09 17.85 11.41
CA ALA A 7 -4.95 18.85 12.06
C ALA A 7 -6.34 18.25 12.37
N ALA A 8 -7.06 18.86 13.32
CA ALA A 8 -8.42 18.43 13.62
C ALA A 8 -9.32 18.51 12.38
N ALA A 9 -10.26 17.57 12.24
CA ALA A 9 -11.09 17.41 11.03
C ALA A 9 -11.82 18.70 10.59
N ARG A 10 -12.16 19.59 11.53
CA ARG A 10 -12.77 20.90 11.25
C ARG A 10 -11.87 21.88 10.47
N TYR A 11 -10.58 21.57 10.31
CA TYR A 11 -9.59 22.38 9.60
C TYR A 11 -9.11 21.73 8.29
N ILE A 12 -9.59 20.53 7.94
CA ILE A 12 -9.12 19.78 6.79
C ILE A 12 -10.27 19.56 5.82
N GLU A 13 -9.98 19.78 4.53
CA GLU A 13 -10.85 19.39 3.43
C GLU A 13 -10.28 18.15 2.74
N ALA A 14 -11.16 17.26 2.30
CA ALA A 14 -10.77 16.03 1.61
C ALA A 14 -11.70 15.77 0.41
N ARG A 15 -11.15 15.14 -0.63
CA ARG A 15 -11.91 14.64 -1.78
C ARG A 15 -11.30 13.35 -2.29
N LEU A 16 -12.09 12.53 -2.97
CA LEU A 16 -11.59 11.36 -3.66
C LEU A 16 -10.64 11.76 -4.78
N THR A 17 -9.57 10.99 -4.96
CA THR A 17 -8.70 11.12 -6.12
C THR A 17 -9.44 10.63 -7.38
N LYS A 18 -9.05 11.14 -8.55
CA LYS A 18 -9.55 10.62 -9.83
C LYS A 18 -9.33 9.11 -9.93
N PHE A 19 -8.17 8.64 -9.47
CA PHE A 19 -7.83 7.23 -9.43
C PHE A 19 -8.82 6.41 -8.60
N ALA A 20 -9.15 6.85 -7.38
CA ALA A 20 -10.12 6.15 -6.54
C ALA A 20 -11.50 6.03 -7.21
N LEU A 21 -11.95 7.10 -7.88
CA LEU A 21 -13.20 7.08 -8.65
C LEU A 21 -13.14 6.09 -9.82
N HIS A 22 -12.01 6.02 -10.53
CA HIS A 22 -11.89 5.07 -11.64
C HIS A 22 -11.77 3.61 -11.18
N VAL A 23 -11.15 3.36 -10.03
CA VAL A 23 -10.81 2.00 -9.57
C VAL A 23 -11.90 1.38 -8.70
N ALA A 24 -12.47 2.15 -7.77
CA ALA A 24 -13.33 1.61 -6.73
C ALA A 24 -14.82 1.86 -6.98
N TYR A 25 -15.17 2.82 -7.85
CA TYR A 25 -16.54 3.24 -8.06
C TYR A 25 -17.14 2.60 -9.32
N SER A 26 -18.12 1.71 -9.13
CA SER A 26 -18.92 1.15 -10.22
C SER A 26 -20.34 0.78 -9.75
N PRO A 27 -21.25 1.76 -9.60
CA PRO A 27 -22.49 1.58 -8.85
C PRO A 27 -23.46 0.55 -9.45
N LYS A 28 -23.41 0.34 -10.77
CA LYS A 28 -24.29 -0.61 -11.48
C LYS A 28 -23.89 -2.08 -11.28
N VAL A 29 -22.65 -2.34 -10.86
CA VAL A 29 -22.14 -3.70 -10.59
C VAL A 29 -21.85 -3.92 -9.10
N THR A 30 -21.88 -2.86 -8.29
CA THR A 30 -21.77 -2.94 -6.83
C THR A 30 -22.97 -3.67 -6.24
N GLN A 31 -22.69 -4.61 -5.32
CA GLN A 31 -23.72 -5.22 -4.48
C GLN A 31 -24.01 -4.29 -3.30
N TRP A 32 -25.28 -3.95 -3.13
CA TRP A 32 -25.75 -3.00 -2.11
C TRP A 32 -26.53 -3.72 -1.02
N GLN A 33 -26.35 -3.27 0.22
CA GLN A 33 -27.13 -3.67 1.38
C GLN A 33 -27.68 -2.42 2.08
N LEU A 34 -28.70 -2.57 2.93
CA LEU A 34 -29.16 -1.47 3.78
C LEU A 34 -28.11 -1.15 4.84
N SER A 35 -27.96 0.14 5.14
CA SER A 35 -27.17 0.63 6.27
C SER A 35 -27.74 0.14 7.59
N TYR A 36 -26.94 0.22 8.66
CA TYR A 36 -27.33 -0.25 10.00
C TYR A 36 -28.67 0.36 10.49
N ASP A 37 -28.95 1.62 10.12
CA ASP A 37 -30.17 2.36 10.47
C ASP A 37 -31.29 2.22 9.43
N GLY A 38 -31.06 1.45 8.35
CA GLY A 38 -32.02 1.19 7.28
C GLY A 38 -32.35 2.39 6.39
N ARG A 39 -31.63 3.51 6.51
CA ARG A 39 -31.96 4.76 5.80
C ARG A 39 -31.32 4.88 4.43
N ALA A 40 -30.18 4.24 4.23
CA ALA A 40 -29.41 4.32 3.00
C ALA A 40 -28.96 2.94 2.53
N ASN A 41 -28.58 2.84 1.27
CA ASN A 41 -27.87 1.67 0.76
C ASN A 41 -26.36 1.92 0.85
N GLU A 42 -25.62 0.93 1.32
CA GLU A 42 -24.17 0.91 1.38
C GLU A 42 -23.61 -0.29 0.61
N PRO A 43 -22.40 -0.20 0.04
CA PRO A 43 -21.81 -1.33 -0.66
C PRO A 43 -21.41 -2.41 0.34
N LEU A 44 -21.73 -3.68 0.06
CA LEU A 44 -21.19 -4.81 0.83
C LEU A 44 -19.66 -4.84 0.71
N HIS A 45 -19.16 -4.63 -0.51
CA HIS A 45 -17.76 -4.37 -0.82
C HIS A 45 -17.69 -3.54 -2.11
N LEU A 46 -16.62 -2.77 -2.27
CA LEU A 46 -16.39 -2.01 -3.51
C LEU A 46 -15.81 -2.93 -4.60
N PRO A 47 -16.29 -2.82 -5.86
CA PRO A 47 -15.77 -3.59 -6.98
C PRO A 47 -14.42 -3.01 -7.44
N MET A 48 -13.35 -3.40 -6.73
CA MET A 48 -12.00 -2.90 -6.97
C MET A 48 -11.42 -3.41 -8.29
N LYS A 49 -11.10 -2.49 -9.21
CA LYS A 49 -10.47 -2.76 -10.53
C LYS A 49 -8.95 -2.71 -10.51
N PHE A 50 -8.33 -2.76 -9.33
CA PHE A 50 -6.88 -2.72 -9.15
C PHE A 50 -6.53 -3.39 -7.80
N PRO A 51 -5.37 -4.08 -7.68
CA PRO A 51 -4.90 -4.72 -6.44
C PRO A 51 -4.51 -3.74 -5.33
N MET A 52 -5.50 -2.99 -4.81
CA MET A 52 -5.34 -1.98 -3.78
C MET A 52 -4.76 -2.54 -2.47
N LEU A 53 -5.14 -3.77 -2.09
CA LEU A 53 -4.63 -4.42 -0.87
C LEU A 53 -3.10 -4.56 -0.88
N LEU A 54 -2.54 -4.92 -2.03
CA LEU A 54 -1.09 -5.07 -2.18
C LEU A 54 -0.40 -3.72 -2.39
N ALA A 55 -1.04 -2.79 -3.10
CA ALA A 55 -0.47 -1.48 -3.37
C ALA A 55 -0.29 -0.65 -2.10
N MET A 56 -1.28 -0.66 -1.21
CA MET A 56 -1.22 0.09 0.05
C MET A 56 -0.60 -0.72 1.19
N GLY A 57 -0.67 -2.05 1.11
CA GLY A 57 -0.46 -2.91 2.27
C GLY A 57 -1.59 -2.75 3.30
N VAL A 58 -1.50 -3.52 4.38
CA VAL A 58 -2.41 -3.39 5.53
C VAL A 58 -1.72 -3.91 6.78
N GLU A 59 -1.98 -3.26 7.90
CA GLU A 59 -1.64 -3.77 9.22
C GLU A 59 -2.90 -3.76 10.09
N GLY A 60 -3.18 -4.86 10.77
CA GLY A 60 -4.39 -5.00 11.57
C GLY A 60 -4.28 -6.11 12.60
N ILE A 61 -4.92 -5.88 13.75
CA ILE A 61 -4.99 -6.84 14.86
C ILE A 61 -6.47 -7.06 15.17
N ALA A 62 -6.89 -8.32 15.13
CA ALA A 62 -8.23 -8.77 15.48
C ALA A 62 -8.14 -9.77 16.65
N VAL A 63 -9.29 -10.30 17.09
CA VAL A 63 -9.31 -11.29 18.17
C VAL A 63 -8.70 -12.60 17.68
N GLY A 64 -7.53 -12.96 18.23
CA GLY A 64 -6.80 -14.19 17.87
C GLY A 64 -6.11 -14.18 16.52
N LEU A 65 -6.11 -13.06 15.79
CA LEU A 65 -5.61 -12.94 14.43
C LEU A 65 -4.85 -11.61 14.25
N SER A 66 -3.86 -11.61 13.36
CA SER A 66 -3.24 -10.38 12.89
C SER A 66 -2.94 -10.48 11.40
N THR A 67 -2.82 -9.33 10.76
CA THR A 67 -2.41 -9.21 9.36
C THR A 67 -1.36 -8.13 9.23
N LYS A 68 -0.33 -8.41 8.44
CA LYS A 68 0.70 -7.46 8.03
C LYS A 68 1.12 -7.75 6.59
N ILE A 69 0.47 -7.05 5.67
CA ILE A 69 0.76 -7.08 4.23
C ILE A 69 1.57 -5.84 3.91
N LEU A 70 2.72 -6.04 3.27
CA LEU A 70 3.62 -4.95 2.90
C LEU A 70 3.16 -4.30 1.58
N PRO A 71 3.38 -2.98 1.40
CA PRO A 71 3.04 -2.28 0.16
C PRO A 71 3.92 -2.75 -1.01
N HIS A 72 3.42 -2.58 -2.22
CA HIS A 72 4.07 -2.99 -3.47
C HIS A 72 3.98 -1.89 -4.52
N ASN A 73 4.91 -1.90 -5.46
CA ASN A 73 4.97 -0.90 -6.50
C ASN A 73 3.77 -1.01 -7.45
N PHE A 74 3.19 0.14 -7.79
CA PHE A 74 2.02 0.23 -8.68
C PHE A 74 2.25 -0.43 -10.05
N ILE A 75 3.40 -0.18 -10.68
CA ILE A 75 3.72 -0.66 -12.02
C ILE A 75 3.99 -2.17 -11.96
N GLU A 76 4.74 -2.63 -10.97
CA GLU A 76 5.03 -4.06 -10.80
C GLU A 76 3.77 -4.89 -10.58
N LEU A 77 2.78 -4.34 -9.86
CA LEU A 77 1.48 -4.99 -9.69
C LEU A 77 0.75 -5.16 -11.02
N ILE A 78 0.79 -4.15 -11.90
CA ILE A 78 0.18 -4.23 -13.25
C ILE A 78 0.89 -5.28 -14.09
N ASP A 79 2.22 -5.23 -14.14
CA ASP A 79 3.03 -6.17 -14.91
C ASP A 79 2.83 -7.62 -14.43
N ALA A 80 2.71 -7.80 -13.12
CA ALA A 80 2.45 -9.11 -12.52
C ALA A 80 1.03 -9.59 -12.80
N SER A 81 0.01 -8.72 -12.76
CA SER A 81 -1.35 -9.05 -13.17
C SER A 81 -1.44 -9.44 -14.65
N ILE A 82 -0.72 -8.74 -15.53
CA ILE A 82 -0.64 -9.10 -16.96
C ILE A 82 0.00 -10.48 -17.11
N LYS A 83 1.14 -10.73 -16.45
CA LYS A 83 1.81 -12.04 -16.49
C LYS A 83 0.91 -13.17 -15.99
N GLU A 84 0.16 -12.96 -14.91
CA GLU A 84 -0.81 -13.95 -14.40
C GLU A 84 -1.87 -14.29 -15.45
N LEU A 85 -2.45 -13.28 -16.12
CA LEU A 85 -3.44 -13.50 -17.19
C LEU A 85 -2.86 -14.23 -18.41
N GLU A 86 -1.57 -14.05 -18.68
CA GLU A 86 -0.83 -14.77 -19.73
C GLU A 86 -0.34 -16.16 -19.29
N GLY A 87 -0.57 -16.56 -18.03
CA GLY A 87 -0.06 -17.82 -17.47
C GLY A 87 1.47 -17.86 -17.29
N LYS A 88 2.12 -16.69 -17.21
CA LYS A 88 3.57 -16.55 -17.04
C LYS A 88 3.94 -16.40 -15.56
N PRO A 89 5.05 -17.00 -15.11
CA PRO A 89 5.50 -16.83 -13.73
C PRO A 89 5.98 -15.40 -13.48
N PHE A 90 5.75 -14.90 -12.27
CA PHE A 90 6.26 -13.61 -11.80
C PHE A 90 6.81 -13.72 -10.38
N LYS A 91 7.59 -12.71 -10.00
CA LYS A 91 8.04 -12.44 -8.64
C LYS A 91 7.60 -11.03 -8.29
N LEU A 92 7.25 -10.83 -7.04
CA LEU A 92 6.77 -9.56 -6.54
C LEU A 92 7.44 -9.31 -5.19
N TYR A 93 8.00 -8.12 -5.03
CA TYR A 93 8.69 -7.71 -3.81
C TYR A 93 8.07 -6.42 -3.29
N PRO A 94 8.03 -6.23 -1.96
CA PRO A 94 7.54 -5.00 -1.37
C PRO A 94 8.30 -3.77 -1.87
N ASP A 95 7.57 -2.68 -2.04
CA ASP A 95 8.12 -1.36 -2.34
C ASP A 95 7.58 -0.36 -1.31
N PHE A 96 8.49 0.24 -0.56
CA PHE A 96 8.12 1.06 0.59
C PHE A 96 8.04 2.53 0.20
N PRO A 97 6.95 3.24 0.52
CA PRO A 97 6.82 4.67 0.21
C PRO A 97 7.84 5.54 0.95
N THR A 98 8.46 5.03 2.02
CA THR A 98 9.53 5.71 2.77
C THR A 98 10.92 5.50 2.15
N GLY A 99 11.03 4.73 1.07
CA GLY A 99 12.29 4.30 0.48
C GLY A 99 13.08 3.35 1.38
N GLY A 100 14.39 3.52 1.40
CA GLY A 100 15.33 2.69 2.14
C GLY A 100 15.86 1.52 1.32
N THR A 101 16.66 0.68 1.97
CA THR A 101 17.17 -0.56 1.37
C THR A 101 16.54 -1.75 2.06
N ALA A 102 16.01 -2.69 1.29
CA ALA A 102 15.37 -3.89 1.82
C ALA A 102 16.08 -5.17 1.37
N ASP A 103 16.20 -6.12 2.30
CA ASP A 103 16.69 -7.47 2.06
C ASP A 103 15.49 -8.45 2.08
N PHE A 104 15.20 -9.02 0.91
CA PHE A 104 14.10 -9.94 0.66
C PHE A 104 14.51 -11.42 0.62
N THR A 105 15.74 -11.76 1.05
CA THR A 105 16.25 -13.14 0.99
C THR A 105 15.32 -14.15 1.66
N ASN A 106 14.71 -13.76 2.79
CA ASN A 106 13.77 -14.58 3.55
C ASN A 106 12.30 -14.14 3.39
N TYR A 107 11.96 -13.44 2.30
CA TYR A 107 10.61 -12.89 2.12
C TYR A 107 9.54 -13.95 1.80
N ASN A 108 9.92 -15.11 1.23
CA ASN A 108 9.04 -16.24 0.91
C ASN A 108 7.58 -15.85 0.52
N ASN A 109 7.43 -14.92 -0.44
CA ASN A 109 6.15 -14.39 -0.92
C ASN A 109 5.19 -13.84 0.17
N GLY A 110 5.71 -13.39 1.32
CA GLY A 110 4.91 -12.87 2.43
C GLY A 110 4.16 -13.93 3.24
N GLU A 111 4.50 -15.21 3.05
CA GLU A 111 3.92 -16.32 3.82
C GLU A 111 4.35 -16.28 5.29
N ARG A 112 3.65 -17.03 6.15
CA ARG A 112 3.99 -17.11 7.56
C ARG A 112 5.42 -17.61 7.77
N GLY A 113 6.20 -16.88 8.58
CA GLY A 113 7.62 -17.17 8.83
C GLY A 113 8.58 -16.36 7.96
N SER A 114 8.06 -15.63 6.98
CA SER A 114 8.85 -14.69 6.18
C SER A 114 9.43 -13.56 7.01
N ARG A 115 10.56 -13.02 6.57
CA ARG A 115 11.21 -11.85 7.18
C ARG A 115 11.80 -10.95 6.09
N VAL A 116 11.60 -9.65 6.25
CA VAL A 116 12.23 -8.60 5.46
C VAL A 116 13.04 -7.74 6.42
N ARG A 117 14.29 -7.44 6.07
CA ARG A 117 15.07 -6.42 6.79
C ARG A 117 15.03 -5.14 5.99
N VAL A 118 14.64 -4.04 6.63
CA VAL A 118 14.57 -2.71 5.99
C VAL A 118 15.55 -1.79 6.71
N ARG A 119 16.38 -1.12 5.94
CA ARG A 119 17.46 -0.24 6.40
C ARG A 119 17.20 1.19 5.95
N ALA A 120 17.52 2.11 6.85
CA ALA A 120 17.70 3.52 6.55
C ALA A 120 18.85 3.69 5.56
N LYS A 121 18.75 4.69 4.69
CA LYS A 121 19.84 5.08 3.81
C LYS A 121 20.70 6.11 4.54
N ILE A 122 21.90 5.69 4.90
CA ILE A 122 22.86 6.50 5.65
C ILE A 122 24.04 6.77 4.73
N SER A 123 24.38 8.03 4.53
CA SER A 123 25.59 8.44 3.81
C SER A 123 26.48 9.33 4.67
N GLN A 124 27.76 9.36 4.34
CA GLN A 124 28.71 10.23 5.00
C GLN A 124 28.71 11.58 4.29
N LEU A 125 28.36 12.64 5.03
CA LEU A 125 28.45 14.01 4.52
C LEU A 125 29.87 14.55 4.69
N ASP A 126 30.42 14.40 5.89
CA ASP A 126 31.77 14.85 6.27
C ASP A 126 32.48 13.82 7.15
N LYS A 127 33.76 14.04 7.49
CA LYS A 127 34.54 13.17 8.40
C LYS A 127 33.86 12.92 9.76
N ASN A 128 33.05 13.87 10.23
CA ASN A 128 32.40 13.82 11.53
C ASN A 128 30.87 13.93 11.44
N THR A 129 30.25 13.76 10.26
CA THR A 129 28.80 13.93 10.10
C THR A 129 28.23 12.90 9.14
N LEU A 130 27.21 12.19 9.61
CA LEU A 130 26.39 11.26 8.84
C LEU A 130 25.06 11.92 8.53
N VAL A 131 24.49 11.61 7.37
CA VAL A 131 23.16 12.05 6.97
C VAL A 131 22.28 10.84 6.68
N ILE A 132 21.06 10.86 7.19
CA ILE A 132 20.02 9.88 6.90
C ILE A 132 19.00 10.53 5.98
N THR A 133 18.84 9.98 4.78
CA THR A 133 17.94 10.53 3.74
C THR A 133 16.65 9.73 3.56
N GLU A 134 16.62 8.47 4.00
CA GLU A 134 15.48 7.57 3.88
C GLU A 134 15.39 6.71 5.15
N ILE A 135 14.19 6.43 5.62
CA ILE A 135 13.93 5.70 6.87
C ILE A 135 13.16 4.41 6.63
N PRO A 136 13.29 3.41 7.52
CA PRO A 136 12.52 2.19 7.39
C PRO A 136 11.01 2.41 7.48
N PHE A 137 10.25 1.60 6.74
CA PHE A 137 8.79 1.75 6.57
C PHE A 137 7.97 1.81 7.87
N THR A 138 8.40 1.13 8.92
CA THR A 138 7.67 1.07 10.19
C THR A 138 8.05 2.16 11.18
N THR A 139 8.86 3.14 10.76
CA THR A 139 9.37 4.19 11.64
C THR A 139 9.04 5.59 11.11
N ASN A 140 9.16 6.57 11.99
CA ASN A 140 9.10 8.00 11.69
C ASN A 140 10.41 8.67 12.18
N THR A 141 10.68 9.90 11.77
CA THR A 141 11.96 10.55 12.12
C THR A 141 12.13 10.67 13.63
N GLN A 142 11.08 11.03 14.36
CA GLN A 142 11.13 11.16 15.81
C GLN A 142 11.45 9.84 16.53
N SER A 143 10.76 8.75 16.19
CA SER A 143 11.01 7.42 16.76
C SER A 143 12.39 6.86 16.40
N LEU A 144 12.91 7.21 15.22
CA LEU A 144 14.27 6.86 14.82
C LEU A 144 15.29 7.65 15.66
N ILE A 145 15.13 8.97 15.78
CA ILE A 145 15.99 9.83 16.61
C ILE A 145 15.98 9.36 18.07
N ASP A 146 14.80 9.08 18.63
CA ASP A 146 14.67 8.54 19.99
C ASP A 146 15.41 7.21 20.16
N SER A 147 15.41 6.34 19.14
CA SER A 147 16.15 5.07 19.17
C SER A 147 17.66 5.29 19.17
N VAL A 148 18.14 6.30 18.44
CA VAL A 148 19.55 6.69 18.40
C VAL A 148 19.97 7.29 19.75
N LEU A 149 19.17 8.20 20.33
CA LEU A 149 19.44 8.77 21.66
C LEU A 149 19.50 7.68 22.74
N LYS A 150 18.55 6.74 22.75
CA LYS A 150 18.56 5.60 23.68
C LYS A 150 19.79 4.70 23.52
N ALA A 151 20.28 4.50 22.30
CA ALA A 151 21.50 3.73 22.06
C ALA A 151 22.76 4.48 22.52
N ASN A 152 22.76 5.81 22.43
CA ASN A 152 23.82 6.67 22.94
C ASN A 152 23.88 6.64 24.47
N ASP A 153 22.74 6.74 25.14
CA ASP A 153 22.66 6.69 26.61
C ASP A 153 23.14 5.34 27.17
N LYS A 154 22.91 4.25 26.42
CA LYS A 154 23.42 2.91 26.74
C LYS A 154 24.91 2.73 26.41
N GLY A 155 25.58 3.75 25.87
CA GLY A 155 26.98 3.73 25.46
C GLY A 155 27.27 2.78 24.28
N LYS A 156 26.25 2.34 23.54
CA LYS A 156 26.42 1.45 22.37
C LYS A 156 26.91 2.22 21.15
N ILE A 157 26.49 3.47 21.04
CA ILE A 157 26.97 4.44 20.05
C ILE A 157 27.44 5.69 20.79
N LYS A 158 28.29 6.49 20.15
CA LYS A 158 28.73 7.79 20.68
C LYS A 158 28.42 8.86 19.65
N ILE A 159 27.47 9.71 19.98
CA ILE A 159 27.06 10.84 19.15
C ILE A 159 27.25 12.15 19.92
N LYS A 160 27.57 13.22 19.21
CA LYS A 160 27.76 14.56 19.78
C LYS A 160 26.44 15.33 19.78
N LYS A 161 25.74 15.32 18.65
CA LYS A 161 24.48 16.04 18.43
C LYS A 161 23.71 15.38 17.29
N ILE A 162 22.39 15.47 17.33
CA ILE A 162 21.49 15.15 16.21
C ILE A 162 20.76 16.43 15.82
N GLU A 163 20.62 16.68 14.51
CA GLU A 163 19.79 17.76 13.96
C GLU A 163 18.77 17.13 12.99
N ASP A 164 17.49 17.48 13.16
CA ASP A 164 16.42 17.04 12.25
C ASP A 164 16.03 18.24 11.37
N ASN A 165 16.40 18.16 10.09
CA ASN A 165 16.06 19.13 9.05
C ASN A 165 14.93 18.61 8.14
N THR A 166 14.21 17.57 8.58
CA THR A 166 13.17 16.94 7.77
C THR A 166 12.06 17.93 7.44
N ALA A 167 11.82 18.11 6.15
CA ALA A 167 10.70 18.87 5.61
C ALA A 167 9.89 17.95 4.67
N GLU A 168 9.94 18.19 3.36
CA GLU A 168 9.35 17.29 2.37
C GLU A 168 10.12 15.97 2.26
N HIS A 169 11.45 16.03 2.39
CA HIS A 169 12.33 14.87 2.40
C HIS A 169 12.96 14.70 3.77
N VAL A 170 13.28 13.45 4.12
CA VAL A 170 13.97 13.15 5.38
C VAL A 170 15.40 13.65 5.29
N GLU A 171 15.82 14.40 6.30
CA GLU A 171 17.21 14.84 6.46
C GLU A 171 17.54 14.87 7.95
N ILE A 172 18.19 13.81 8.44
CA ILE A 172 18.65 13.73 9.83
C ILE A 172 20.17 13.74 9.83
N LEU A 173 20.76 14.78 10.43
CA LEU A 173 22.20 14.92 10.58
C LEU A 173 22.64 14.37 11.93
N ILE A 174 23.58 13.43 11.91
CA ILE A 174 24.19 12.84 13.11
C ILE A 174 25.65 13.29 13.18
N HIS A 175 25.94 14.18 14.12
CA HIS A 175 27.30 14.65 14.36
C HIS A 175 28.04 13.70 15.29
N LEU A 176 29.19 13.24 14.84
CA LEU A 176 30.07 12.32 15.56
C LEU A 176 31.12 13.10 16.36
N PRO A 177 31.51 12.62 17.56
CA PRO A 177 32.71 13.09 18.24
C PRO A 177 33.98 12.85 17.42
N SER A 178 34.98 13.71 17.59
CA SER A 178 36.28 13.58 16.92
C SER A 178 36.95 12.23 17.25
N GLY A 179 37.53 11.58 16.24
CA GLY A 179 38.30 10.34 16.41
C GLY A 179 37.47 9.05 16.30
N ILE A 180 36.18 9.12 15.99
CA ILE A 180 35.33 7.97 15.70
C ILE A 180 35.25 7.74 14.20
N SER A 181 35.34 6.48 13.77
CA SER A 181 35.16 6.11 12.36
C SER A 181 33.67 6.20 11.97
N PRO A 182 33.34 6.92 10.89
CA PRO A 182 31.98 6.97 10.34
C PRO A 182 31.43 5.59 10.00
N ASP A 183 32.22 4.75 9.31
CA ASP A 183 31.80 3.41 8.87
C ASP A 183 31.41 2.51 10.06
N LYS A 184 32.24 2.47 11.10
CA LYS A 184 31.93 1.72 12.33
C LYS A 184 30.67 2.24 13.02
N THR A 185 30.40 3.54 12.90
CA THR A 185 29.21 4.14 13.48
C THR A 185 27.97 3.79 12.67
N ILE A 186 28.06 3.73 11.33
CA ILE A 186 26.98 3.27 10.46
C ILE A 186 26.59 1.83 10.82
N ASP A 187 27.56 0.93 10.97
CA ASP A 187 27.30 -0.44 11.40
C ASP A 187 26.64 -0.51 12.78
N ALA A 188 27.10 0.31 13.73
CA ALA A 188 26.53 0.38 15.05
C ALA A 188 25.10 0.98 15.06
N LEU A 189 24.83 1.95 14.19
CA LEU A 189 23.49 2.51 13.99
C LEU A 189 22.54 1.42 13.48
N TYR A 190 22.95 0.63 12.48
CA TYR A 190 22.14 -0.50 12.02
C TYR A 190 21.93 -1.56 13.10
N ALA A 191 22.96 -1.88 13.90
CA ALA A 191 22.85 -2.95 14.88
C ALA A 191 22.05 -2.58 16.15
N PHE A 192 22.09 -1.31 16.58
CA PHE A 192 21.59 -0.91 17.90
C PHE A 192 20.44 0.11 17.87
N THR A 193 20.00 0.56 16.69
CA THR A 193 18.95 1.56 16.55
C THR A 193 17.89 1.11 15.54
N ASN A 194 16.81 1.87 15.41
CA ASN A 194 15.77 1.62 14.41
C ASN A 194 16.20 2.02 12.98
N CYS A 195 17.49 2.27 12.74
CA CYS A 195 18.04 2.40 11.39
C CYS A 195 17.99 1.08 10.61
N GLU A 196 17.93 -0.07 11.29
CA GLU A 196 17.56 -1.35 10.68
C GLU A 196 16.38 -1.94 11.45
N VAL A 197 15.35 -2.37 10.73
CA VAL A 197 14.19 -3.05 11.33
C VAL A 197 13.92 -4.36 10.59
N SER A 198 13.55 -5.39 11.35
CA SER A 198 13.08 -6.65 10.77
C SER A 198 11.56 -6.69 10.83
N ILE A 199 10.94 -6.79 9.66
CA ILE A 199 9.49 -6.88 9.50
C ILE A 199 9.14 -8.33 9.17
N ALA A 200 8.23 -8.92 9.94
CA ALA A 200 7.67 -10.24 9.68
C ALA A 200 6.27 -10.05 9.05
N PRO A 201 6.12 -10.20 7.72
CA PRO A 201 4.81 -10.14 7.09
C PRO A 201 3.98 -11.38 7.46
N LEU A 202 2.67 -11.17 7.50
CA LEU A 202 1.68 -12.21 7.70
C LEU A 202 0.43 -11.81 6.93
N ALA A 203 0.29 -12.32 5.70
CA ALA A 203 -0.85 -12.00 4.87
C ALA A 203 -2.08 -12.80 5.29
N CYS A 204 -3.00 -12.13 5.99
CA CYS A 204 -4.33 -12.64 6.33
C CYS A 204 -5.39 -11.72 5.72
N SER A 205 -6.30 -12.29 4.96
CA SER A 205 -7.42 -11.57 4.31
C SER A 205 -8.73 -12.32 4.56
N ILE A 206 -9.86 -11.61 4.53
CA ILE A 206 -11.18 -12.25 4.64
C ILE A 206 -11.63 -12.72 3.26
N HIS A 207 -12.07 -13.96 3.19
CA HIS A 207 -12.65 -14.57 1.99
C HIS A 207 -13.91 -15.34 2.40
N GLU A 208 -15.06 -14.99 1.80
CA GLU A 208 -16.36 -15.63 2.12
C GLU A 208 -16.59 -15.69 3.64
N ASP A 209 -16.41 -14.55 4.32
CA ASP A 209 -16.54 -14.39 5.77
C ASP A 209 -15.60 -15.23 6.64
N THR A 210 -14.56 -15.85 6.05
CA THR A 210 -13.55 -16.64 6.76
C THR A 210 -12.15 -16.04 6.63
N PRO A 211 -11.31 -16.12 7.68
CA PRO A 211 -9.92 -15.69 7.60
C PRO A 211 -9.10 -16.66 6.75
N LEU A 212 -8.39 -16.13 5.77
CA LEU A 212 -7.56 -16.88 4.85
C LEU A 212 -6.12 -16.37 4.89
N PHE A 213 -5.19 -17.28 5.17
CA PHE A 213 -3.75 -17.03 5.14
C PHE A 213 -3.18 -17.49 3.80
N ILE A 214 -2.77 -16.54 2.97
CA ILE A 214 -2.26 -16.82 1.61
C ILE A 214 -1.08 -15.91 1.29
N GLY A 215 -0.18 -16.38 0.43
CA GLY A 215 0.95 -15.59 -0.04
C GLY A 215 0.51 -14.45 -0.97
N VAL A 216 1.41 -13.48 -1.15
CA VAL A 216 1.19 -12.29 -1.98
C VAL A 216 0.84 -12.64 -3.44
N LYS A 217 1.38 -13.74 -3.97
CA LYS A 217 1.05 -14.21 -5.33
C LYS A 217 -0.42 -14.59 -5.47
N ASP A 218 -0.94 -15.33 -4.50
CA ASP A 218 -2.35 -15.75 -4.50
C ASP A 218 -3.28 -14.55 -4.28
N VAL A 219 -2.87 -13.60 -3.44
CA VAL A 219 -3.59 -12.33 -3.27
C VAL A 219 -3.67 -11.57 -4.60
N LEU A 220 -2.56 -11.45 -5.33
CA LEU A 220 -2.53 -10.78 -6.63
C LEU A 220 -3.40 -11.51 -7.65
N LYS A 221 -3.29 -12.85 -7.73
CA LYS A 221 -4.08 -13.67 -8.63
C LYS A 221 -5.58 -13.47 -8.40
N ARG A 222 -6.02 -13.56 -7.15
CA ARG A 222 -7.41 -13.31 -6.76
C ARG A 222 -7.85 -11.90 -7.15
N SER A 223 -7.05 -10.89 -6.84
CA SER A 223 -7.37 -9.51 -7.21
C SER A 223 -7.45 -9.28 -8.72
N THR A 224 -6.62 -9.98 -9.49
CA THR A 224 -6.58 -9.90 -10.96
C THR A 224 -7.84 -10.52 -11.56
N GLU A 225 -8.23 -11.71 -11.10
CA GLU A 225 -9.48 -12.34 -11.54
C GLU A 225 -10.72 -11.53 -11.11
N THR A 226 -10.73 -10.97 -9.90
CA THR A 226 -11.79 -10.04 -9.48
C THR A 226 -11.87 -8.83 -10.40
N THR A 227 -10.74 -8.20 -10.73
CA THR A 227 -10.68 -7.05 -11.64
C THR A 227 -11.27 -7.39 -13.00
N LYS A 228 -10.86 -8.54 -13.58
CA LYS A 228 -11.40 -9.04 -14.84
C LYS A 228 -12.90 -9.29 -14.77
N GLY A 229 -13.39 -9.88 -13.68
CA GLY A 229 -14.83 -10.11 -13.43
C GLY A 229 -15.62 -8.80 -13.39
N VAL A 230 -15.14 -7.80 -12.65
CA VAL A 230 -15.77 -6.47 -12.55
C VAL A 230 -15.84 -5.79 -13.92
N LEU A 231 -14.73 -5.77 -14.66
CA LEU A 231 -14.70 -5.16 -16.00
C LEU A 231 -15.66 -5.86 -16.97
N LYS A 232 -15.76 -7.19 -16.90
CA LYS A 232 -16.72 -7.96 -17.68
C LYS A 232 -18.16 -7.58 -17.33
N ALA A 233 -18.50 -7.49 -16.04
CA ALA A 233 -19.82 -7.09 -15.59
C ALA A 233 -20.20 -5.67 -16.06
N GLU A 234 -19.26 -4.72 -16.00
CA GLU A 234 -19.47 -3.36 -16.53
C GLU A 234 -19.78 -3.37 -18.04
N LEU A 235 -19.07 -4.19 -18.80
CA LEU A 235 -19.31 -4.35 -20.25
C LEU A 235 -20.65 -5.03 -20.55
N GLU A 236 -21.04 -6.03 -19.75
CA GLU A 236 -22.34 -6.71 -19.89
C GLU A 236 -23.50 -5.75 -19.61
N VAL A 237 -23.40 -4.92 -18.57
CA VAL A 237 -24.37 -3.85 -18.28
C VAL A 237 -24.45 -2.87 -19.45
N ARG A 238 -23.30 -2.40 -19.94
CA ARG A 238 -23.26 -1.47 -21.08
C ARG A 238 -23.86 -2.08 -22.35
N LEU A 239 -23.60 -3.37 -22.60
CA LEU A 239 -24.16 -4.09 -23.74
C LEU A 239 -25.69 -4.18 -23.63
N SER A 240 -26.21 -4.44 -22.43
CA SER A 240 -27.66 -4.47 -22.18
C SER A 240 -28.31 -3.12 -22.49
N GLU A 241 -27.72 -2.03 -22.02
CA GLU A 241 -28.22 -0.67 -22.26
C GLU A 241 -28.21 -0.31 -23.75
N LEU A 242 -27.13 -0.66 -24.46
CA LEU A 242 -27.04 -0.42 -25.90
C LEU A 242 -28.05 -1.25 -26.69
N ARG A 243 -28.33 -2.49 -26.27
CA ARG A 243 -29.36 -3.34 -26.89
C ARG A 243 -30.75 -2.78 -26.67
N GLU A 244 -31.04 -2.28 -25.47
CA GLU A 244 -32.30 -1.62 -25.15
C GLU A 244 -32.50 -0.36 -26.00
N GLN A 245 -31.48 0.51 -26.07
CA GLN A 245 -31.50 1.69 -26.93
C GLN A 245 -31.71 1.33 -28.40
N TRP A 246 -30.99 0.32 -28.90
CA TRP A 246 -31.15 -0.17 -30.27
C TRP A 246 -32.55 -0.72 -30.52
N HIS A 247 -33.12 -1.44 -29.56
CA HIS A 247 -34.47 -1.95 -29.64
C HIS A 247 -35.50 -0.82 -29.76
N PHE A 248 -35.43 0.20 -28.89
CA PHE A 248 -36.32 1.36 -28.97
C PHE A 248 -36.17 2.13 -30.28
N ALA A 249 -34.94 2.39 -30.72
CA ALA A 249 -34.69 3.05 -32.00
C ALA A 249 -35.22 2.24 -33.20
N SER A 250 -35.14 0.91 -33.14
CA SER A 250 -35.70 0.03 -34.17
C SER A 250 -37.22 0.09 -34.22
N LEU A 251 -37.88 0.15 -33.06
CA LEU A 251 -39.33 0.30 -32.97
C LEU A 251 -39.78 1.67 -33.51
N GLU A 252 -39.07 2.75 -33.16
CA GLU A 252 -39.33 4.09 -33.68
C GLU A 252 -39.19 4.13 -35.20
N ARG A 253 -38.14 3.52 -35.75
CA ARG A 253 -37.94 3.41 -37.20
C ARG A 253 -39.12 2.68 -37.87
N ILE A 254 -39.51 1.52 -37.35
CA ILE A 254 -40.63 0.73 -37.88
C ILE A 254 -41.94 1.54 -37.80
N PHE A 255 -42.18 2.20 -36.68
CA PHE A 255 -43.37 3.04 -36.48
C PHE A 255 -43.46 4.16 -37.53
N ILE A 256 -42.33 4.79 -37.86
CA ILE A 256 -42.24 5.83 -38.89
C ILE A 256 -42.45 5.26 -40.30
N GLU A 257 -41.78 4.15 -40.61
CA GLU A 257 -41.80 3.50 -41.93
C GLU A 257 -43.20 2.94 -42.27
N GLU A 258 -43.83 2.26 -41.31
CA GLU A 258 -45.13 1.58 -41.49
C GLU A 258 -46.33 2.53 -41.33
N LYS A 259 -46.10 3.82 -41.11
CA LYS A 259 -47.15 4.85 -40.99
C LYS A 259 -48.24 4.51 -39.97
N ILE A 260 -47.86 3.88 -38.85
CA ILE A 260 -48.78 3.42 -37.79
C ILE A 260 -49.46 4.60 -37.06
N TYR A 261 -49.11 5.84 -37.39
CA TYR A 261 -49.71 7.09 -36.91
C TYR A 261 -51.03 7.49 -37.61
N ARG A 262 -51.73 6.56 -38.30
CA ARG A 262 -53.04 6.83 -38.92
C ARG A 262 -54.21 6.32 -38.09
#